data_AF-A0AAN6T9R9-F1
#
_entry.id   AF-A0AAN6T9R9-F1
#
_cell.length_a   1.000
_cell.length_b   1.000
_cell.length_c   1.000
_cell.angle_alpha   90.00
_cell.angle_beta   90.00
_cell.angle_gamma   90.00
#
_symmetry.space_group_name_H-M   'P 1'
#
loop_
_entity.id
_entity.type
_entity.pdbx_description
1 polymer ?
#
loop_
_entity_poly.entity_id
_entity_poly.type
_entity_poly.pdbx_seq_one_letter_code
_entity_poly.pdbx_strand_id
1 'polypeptide(L)'
;MSSCTPNNNPPGAPPANPLAMLSQPAKRLYWTLQGPLSTAVTVMPLDLNPDAPREAYFRQTLAGTTWHPVSESPITEPPVASLEVKETNLMDWRDSWWTANQEGLDETDEPEGEPPEFRPLVVSASNGEFVTVHDYVTAVHPWLMGQREQILKARNTAEDDDYEPEGNERLLLQLNRPAEISVEEEDEWKESLRWRFRNGRT
;
A
#
# COMPACT_ATOMS: atom_id res chain seq x y z
N MET A 1 43.57 -0.54 -1.07
CA MET A 1 42.78 -1.60 -0.41
C MET A 1 41.44 -0.98 -0.03
N SER A 2 40.37 -1.76 -0.21
CA SER A 2 38.97 -1.48 0.18
C SER A 2 38.20 -0.50 -0.70
N SER A 3 36.98 -0.77 -1.16
CA SER A 3 36.24 -2.03 -1.36
C SER A 3 35.05 -1.64 -2.25
N CYS A 4 34.92 -2.25 -3.42
CA CYS A 4 33.68 -2.20 -4.20
C CYS A 4 32.68 -3.13 -3.53
N THR A 5 31.55 -2.60 -3.04
CA THR A 5 30.39 -3.44 -2.71
C THR A 5 29.77 -3.95 -4.03
N PRO A 6 29.48 -5.26 -4.17
CA PRO A 6 28.80 -5.77 -5.34
C PRO A 6 27.32 -5.34 -5.29
N ASN A 7 26.92 -4.64 -6.34
CA ASN A 7 25.54 -4.30 -6.64
C ASN A 7 24.79 -5.61 -6.95
N ASN A 8 24.05 -6.16 -5.97
CA ASN A 8 23.27 -7.39 -6.10
C ASN A 8 21.93 -7.15 -6.79
N ASN A 9 21.92 -6.44 -7.92
CA ASN A 9 20.75 -6.38 -8.77
C ASN A 9 20.85 -7.50 -9.83
N PRO A 10 19.88 -8.43 -9.92
CA PRO A 10 19.91 -9.46 -10.96
C PRO A 10 19.89 -8.81 -12.35
N PRO A 11 20.75 -9.26 -13.28
CA PRO A 11 20.83 -8.68 -14.61
C PRO A 11 19.59 -9.08 -15.41
N GLY A 12 18.68 -8.14 -15.65
CA GLY A 12 17.58 -8.30 -16.62
C GLY A 12 16.18 -7.94 -16.13
N ALA A 13 15.97 -7.57 -14.86
CA ALA A 13 14.69 -7.00 -14.45
C ALA A 13 14.56 -5.60 -15.09
N PRO A 14 13.53 -5.31 -15.89
CA PRO A 14 13.26 -3.93 -16.30
C PRO A 14 13.13 -3.07 -15.04
N PRO A 15 13.70 -1.84 -15.02
CA PRO A 15 13.46 -0.94 -13.90
C PRO A 15 11.95 -0.78 -13.71
N ALA A 16 11.50 -0.83 -12.45
CA ALA A 16 10.11 -0.58 -12.10
C ALA A 16 9.64 0.68 -12.82
N ASN A 17 8.59 0.58 -13.63
CA ASN A 17 8.03 1.75 -14.31
C ASN A 17 7.17 2.51 -13.30
N PRO A 18 7.58 3.70 -12.82
CA PRO A 18 6.81 4.46 -11.84
C PRO A 18 5.44 4.91 -12.38
N LEU A 19 5.20 4.79 -13.69
CA LEU A 19 3.91 5.08 -14.33
C LEU A 19 3.02 3.85 -14.50
N ALA A 20 3.42 2.68 -14.01
CA ALA A 20 2.62 1.47 -14.12
C ALA A 20 1.30 1.64 -13.34
N MET A 21 0.17 1.52 -14.02
CA MET A 21 -1.15 1.66 -13.41
C MET A 21 -1.65 0.32 -12.91
N LEU A 22 -2.60 0.36 -11.98
CA LEU A 22 -3.25 -0.85 -11.50
C LEU A 22 -3.98 -1.58 -12.65
N SER A 23 -3.77 -2.90 -12.76
CA SER A 23 -4.45 -3.70 -13.78
C SER A 23 -5.97 -3.74 -13.56
N GLN A 24 -6.75 -4.00 -14.61
CA GLN A 24 -8.21 -4.09 -14.50
C GLN A 24 -8.68 -5.14 -13.46
N PRO A 25 -8.09 -6.36 -13.40
CA PRO A 25 -8.40 -7.30 -12.33
C PRO A 25 -8.07 -6.76 -10.93
N ALA A 26 -6.92 -6.09 -10.78
CA ALA A 26 -6.45 -5.58 -9.49
C ALA A 26 -7.25 -4.37 -8.96
N LYS A 27 -7.88 -3.57 -9.83
CA LYS A 27 -8.84 -2.52 -9.42
C LYS A 27 -10.00 -3.02 -8.56
N ARG A 28 -10.30 -4.32 -8.63
CA ARG A 28 -11.38 -4.94 -7.88
C ARG A 28 -10.99 -5.26 -6.43
N LEU A 29 -9.73 -5.08 -6.05
CA LEU A 29 -9.29 -5.36 -4.69
C LEU A 29 -9.91 -4.35 -3.73
N TYR A 30 -10.64 -4.86 -2.75
CA TYR A 30 -11.12 -4.13 -1.60
C TYR A 30 -10.33 -4.62 -0.39
N TRP A 31 -9.46 -3.76 0.12
CA TRP A 31 -8.41 -4.18 1.04
C TRP A 31 -8.38 -3.30 2.28
N THR A 32 -8.69 -3.93 3.41
CA THR A 32 -8.59 -3.35 4.75
C THR A 32 -7.24 -3.66 5.39
N LEU A 33 -6.63 -2.70 6.06
CA LEU A 33 -5.40 -2.92 6.82
C LEU A 33 -5.72 -3.37 8.25
N GLN A 34 -6.50 -4.45 8.39
CA GLN A 34 -6.95 -4.97 9.68
C GLN A 34 -6.97 -6.50 9.68
N GLY A 35 -6.42 -7.08 10.76
CA GLY A 35 -6.42 -8.52 10.94
C GLY A 35 -5.50 -9.27 9.98
N PRO A 36 -5.67 -10.59 9.83
CA PRO A 36 -4.84 -11.41 8.94
C PRO A 36 -5.25 -11.25 7.46
N LEU A 37 -4.30 -11.55 6.58
CA LEU A 37 -4.50 -11.45 5.12
C LEU A 37 -5.72 -12.22 4.62
N SER A 38 -6.01 -13.37 5.24
CA SER A 38 -7.14 -14.24 4.91
C SER A 38 -8.51 -13.57 4.99
N THR A 39 -8.61 -12.48 5.75
CA THR A 39 -9.85 -11.70 5.94
C THR A 39 -9.72 -10.24 5.49
N ALA A 40 -8.49 -9.74 5.34
CA ALA A 40 -8.21 -8.35 5.00
C ALA A 40 -8.61 -7.96 3.58
N VAL A 41 -8.64 -8.92 2.65
CA VAL A 41 -8.86 -8.66 1.22
C VAL A 41 -10.13 -9.34 0.72
N THR A 42 -10.95 -8.58 0.01
CA THR A 42 -12.11 -9.07 -0.73
C THR A 42 -12.08 -8.53 -2.16
N VAL A 43 -12.87 -9.13 -3.06
CA VAL A 43 -12.87 -8.80 -4.49
C VAL A 43 -14.25 -8.28 -4.88
N MET A 44 -14.30 -7.03 -5.36
CA MET A 44 -15.49 -6.39 -5.90
C MET A 44 -15.93 -7.03 -7.22
N PRO A 45 -17.19 -6.89 -7.64
CA PRO A 45 -17.61 -7.26 -8.99
C PRO A 45 -16.88 -6.49 -10.08
N LEU A 46 -17.03 -6.95 -11.33
CA LEU A 46 -16.36 -6.35 -12.50
C LEU A 46 -16.81 -4.91 -12.80
N ASP A 47 -18.05 -4.56 -12.46
CA ASP A 47 -18.60 -3.22 -12.62
C ASP A 47 -18.13 -2.25 -11.51
N LEU A 48 -17.30 -2.73 -10.58
CA LEU A 48 -16.76 -1.97 -9.44
C LEU A 48 -17.85 -1.34 -8.57
N ASN A 49 -19.04 -1.94 -8.54
CA ASN A 49 -20.13 -1.48 -7.70
C ASN A 49 -19.75 -1.65 -6.20
N PRO A 50 -19.62 -0.54 -5.44
CA PRO A 50 -19.23 -0.58 -4.02
C PRO A 50 -20.23 -1.30 -3.12
N ASP A 51 -21.50 -1.32 -3.52
CA ASP A 51 -22.62 -1.80 -2.69
C ASP A 51 -23.03 -3.24 -3.05
N ALA A 52 -22.43 -3.82 -4.09
CA ALA A 52 -22.66 -5.21 -4.47
C ALA A 52 -21.92 -6.19 -3.55
N PRO A 53 -22.42 -7.44 -3.41
CA PRO A 53 -21.72 -8.47 -2.66
C PRO A 53 -20.30 -8.70 -3.18
N ARG A 54 -19.32 -8.70 -2.27
CA ARG A 54 -17.91 -8.97 -2.56
C ARG A 54 -17.58 -10.45 -2.39
N GLU A 55 -16.64 -10.93 -3.18
CA GLU A 55 -16.12 -12.29 -3.05
C GLU A 55 -14.92 -12.35 -2.11
N ALA A 56 -14.79 -13.43 -1.35
CA ALA A 56 -13.60 -13.66 -0.53
C ALA A 56 -12.37 -13.90 -1.41
N TYR A 57 -11.28 -13.18 -1.13
CA TYR A 57 -9.98 -13.38 -1.81
C TYR A 57 -9.36 -14.74 -1.45
N PHE A 58 -9.50 -15.15 -0.20
CA PHE A 58 -9.06 -16.43 0.32
C PHE A 58 -10.25 -17.24 0.83
N ARG A 59 -10.29 -18.52 0.50
CA ARG A 59 -11.30 -19.46 1.01
C ARG A 59 -10.60 -20.66 1.59
N GLN A 60 -10.90 -20.96 2.86
CA GLN A 60 -10.51 -22.21 3.49
C GLN A 60 -11.72 -23.15 3.50
N THR A 61 -11.54 -24.33 2.93
CA THR A 61 -12.57 -25.38 2.87
C THR A 61 -12.03 -26.67 3.46
N LEU A 62 -12.90 -27.65 3.70
CA LEU A 62 -12.48 -29.00 4.10
C LEU A 62 -11.56 -29.67 3.07
N ALA A 63 -11.61 -29.24 1.81
CA ALA A 63 -10.77 -29.75 0.72
C ALA A 63 -9.42 -29.02 0.60
N GLY A 64 -9.16 -28.00 1.42
CA GLY A 64 -7.94 -27.20 1.40
C GLY A 64 -8.20 -25.72 1.21
N THR A 65 -7.12 -24.99 0.92
CA THR A 65 -7.11 -23.53 0.72
C THR A 65 -7.18 -23.18 -0.76
N THR A 66 -8.06 -22.26 -1.13
CA THR A 66 -8.19 -21.75 -2.49
C THR A 66 -8.12 -20.21 -2.51
N TRP A 67 -7.40 -19.68 -3.49
CA TRP A 67 -7.30 -18.25 -3.76
C TRP A 67 -8.25 -17.86 -4.89
N HIS A 68 -8.75 -16.63 -4.85
CA HIS A 68 -9.58 -16.08 -5.92
C HIS A 68 -8.75 -15.98 -7.22
N PRO A 69 -9.32 -16.24 -8.43
CA PRO A 69 -8.56 -16.22 -9.70
C PRO A 69 -7.82 -14.90 -10.01
N VAL A 70 -8.25 -13.79 -9.40
CA VAL A 70 -7.53 -12.50 -9.48
C VAL A 70 -6.10 -12.57 -8.95
N SER A 71 -5.81 -13.51 -8.05
CA SER A 71 -4.48 -13.72 -7.45
C SER A 71 -3.38 -13.97 -8.48
N GLU A 72 -3.70 -14.64 -9.58
CA GLU A 72 -2.78 -14.97 -10.67
C GLU A 72 -2.64 -13.85 -11.72
N SER A 73 -3.46 -12.79 -11.63
CA SER A 73 -3.41 -11.68 -12.57
C SER A 73 -2.22 -10.75 -12.27
N PRO A 74 -1.67 -10.04 -13.27
CA PRO A 74 -0.64 -9.03 -13.01
C PRO A 74 -1.20 -7.92 -12.12
N ILE A 75 -0.39 -7.39 -11.20
CA ILE A 75 -0.80 -6.23 -10.38
C ILE A 75 -0.84 -4.94 -11.21
N THR A 76 0.04 -4.82 -12.20
CA THR A 76 0.19 -3.61 -13.03
C THR A 76 -0.17 -3.83 -14.50
N GLU A 77 -0.50 -2.73 -15.17
CA GLU A 77 -0.60 -2.61 -16.62
C GLU A 77 0.32 -1.46 -17.10
N PRO A 78 1.35 -1.73 -17.93
CA PRO A 78 1.80 -3.07 -18.35
C PRO A 78 2.39 -3.89 -17.17
N PRO A 79 2.46 -5.23 -17.28
CA PRO A 79 3.07 -6.09 -16.27
C PRO A 79 4.56 -5.79 -16.07
N VAL A 80 5.04 -5.84 -14.81
CA VAL A 80 6.45 -5.62 -14.45
C VAL A 80 6.98 -6.77 -13.59
N ALA A 81 8.25 -7.14 -13.74
CA ALA A 81 8.89 -8.22 -12.97
C ALA A 81 9.25 -7.82 -11.52
N SER A 82 9.34 -6.52 -11.24
CA SER A 82 9.64 -5.98 -9.92
C SER A 82 8.98 -4.62 -9.74
N LEU A 83 8.56 -4.33 -8.50
CA LEU A 83 7.89 -3.10 -8.14
C LEU A 83 8.40 -2.62 -6.78
N GLU A 84 8.85 -1.36 -6.73
CA GLU A 84 9.13 -0.67 -5.47
C GLU A 84 7.85 0.01 -4.99
N VAL A 85 7.45 -0.27 -3.77
CA VAL A 85 6.20 0.18 -3.15
C VAL A 85 6.50 1.13 -2.01
N LYS A 86 5.87 2.30 -2.04
CA LYS A 86 5.98 3.37 -1.05
C LYS A 86 4.62 3.64 -0.44
N GLU A 87 4.59 3.88 0.86
CA GLU A 87 3.42 4.41 1.56
C GLU A 87 3.61 5.92 1.65
N THR A 88 2.70 6.71 1.05
CA THR A 88 2.92 8.15 0.84
C THR A 88 2.92 8.92 2.15
N ASN A 89 2.08 8.58 3.11
CA ASN A 89 2.05 9.28 4.41
C ASN A 89 3.40 9.13 5.11
N LEU A 90 3.98 7.93 5.12
CA LEU A 90 5.29 7.66 5.71
C LEU A 90 6.43 8.38 4.99
N MET A 91 6.38 8.49 3.66
CA MET A 91 7.42 9.17 2.88
C MET A 91 7.37 10.68 3.06
N ASP A 92 6.16 11.24 3.12
CA ASP A 92 5.94 12.68 3.24
C ASP A 92 6.06 13.15 4.69
N TRP A 93 5.96 12.25 5.67
CA TRP A 93 5.92 12.60 7.10
C TRP A 93 7.08 13.49 7.53
N ARG A 94 8.32 13.14 7.16
CA ARG A 94 9.50 13.92 7.54
C ARG A 94 9.50 15.32 6.90
N ASP A 95 9.10 15.41 5.64
CA ASP A 95 9.05 16.69 4.91
C ASP A 95 7.95 17.59 5.49
N SER A 96 6.79 17.02 5.83
CA SER A 96 5.70 17.71 6.53
C SER A 96 6.13 18.17 7.93
N TRP A 97 6.77 17.29 8.70
CA TRP A 97 7.28 17.61 10.02
C TRP A 97 8.30 18.76 9.96
N TRP A 98 9.23 18.70 9.01
CA TRP A 98 10.24 19.75 8.82
C TRP A 98 9.58 21.08 8.48
N THR A 99 8.60 21.07 7.57
CA THR A 99 7.86 22.29 7.20
C THR A 99 7.14 22.93 8.39
N ALA A 100 6.56 22.11 9.28
CA ALA A 100 5.85 22.59 10.47
C ALA A 100 6.78 23.08 11.58
N ASN A 101 7.95 22.46 11.75
CA ASN A 101 8.83 22.69 12.91
C ASN A 101 10.05 23.58 12.62
N GLN A 102 10.35 23.90 11.35
CA GLN A 102 11.55 24.65 10.97
C GLN A 102 11.54 26.12 11.44
N GLU A 103 10.39 26.75 11.71
CA GLU A 103 10.34 28.18 12.07
C GLU A 103 10.88 28.49 13.49
N GLY A 104 11.15 27.47 14.32
CA GLY A 104 11.56 27.64 15.72
C GLY A 104 12.88 26.98 16.13
N LEU A 105 13.52 26.20 15.26
CA LEU A 105 14.75 25.47 15.59
C LEU A 105 15.98 26.36 15.37
N ASP A 106 16.84 26.47 16.39
CA ASP A 106 18.18 27.02 16.19
C ASP A 106 19.07 25.97 15.48
N GLU A 107 20.15 26.40 14.81
CA GLU A 107 21.06 25.48 14.09
C GLU A 107 21.76 24.44 15.00
N THR A 108 21.64 24.59 16.32
CA THR A 108 22.33 23.76 17.33
C THR A 108 21.42 22.79 18.07
N ASP A 109 20.10 22.92 17.95
CA ASP A 109 19.12 22.04 18.56
C ASP A 109 18.88 20.81 17.68
N GLU A 110 19.02 19.61 18.28
CA GLU A 110 18.53 18.39 17.64
C GLU A 110 16.99 18.41 17.64
N PRO A 111 16.34 18.19 16.48
CA PRO A 111 14.90 18.22 16.39
C PRO A 111 14.26 17.12 17.25
N GLU A 112 13.66 17.50 18.37
CA GLU A 112 12.88 16.57 19.19
C GLU A 112 11.61 16.15 18.42
N GLY A 113 11.39 14.83 18.30
CA GLY A 113 10.22 14.30 17.61
C GLY A 113 10.36 14.14 16.10
N GLU A 114 11.58 14.22 15.54
CA GLU A 114 11.80 13.94 14.11
C GLU A 114 11.27 12.53 13.73
N PRO A 115 10.44 12.42 12.68
CA PRO A 115 9.96 11.14 12.18
C PRO A 115 11.09 10.22 11.71
N PRO A 116 10.96 8.88 11.89
CA PRO A 116 11.97 7.95 11.42
C PRO A 116 12.01 7.87 9.90
N GLU A 117 13.17 7.46 9.34
CA GLU A 117 13.27 7.17 7.91
C GLU A 117 12.59 5.85 7.55
N PHE A 118 11.73 5.88 6.53
CA PHE A 118 11.05 4.70 6.01
C PHE A 118 11.70 4.19 4.74
N ARG A 119 11.85 2.86 4.66
CA ARG A 119 12.36 2.19 3.47
C ARG A 119 11.21 1.65 2.61
N PRO A 120 11.20 1.92 1.29
CA PRO A 120 10.27 1.28 0.37
C PRO A 120 10.38 -0.24 0.39
N LEU A 121 9.28 -0.93 0.10
CA LEU A 121 9.25 -2.37 -0.06
C LEU A 121 9.47 -2.74 -1.52
N VAL A 122 10.43 -3.62 -1.81
CA VAL A 122 10.58 -4.20 -3.15
C VAL A 122 9.82 -5.51 -3.23
N VAL A 123 8.87 -5.59 -4.17
CA VAL A 123 8.12 -6.81 -4.50
C VAL A 123 8.64 -7.35 -5.82
N SER A 124 9.01 -8.63 -5.86
CA SER A 124 9.49 -9.30 -7.07
C SER A 124 8.56 -10.44 -7.49
N ALA A 125 8.46 -10.65 -8.80
CA ALA A 125 7.66 -11.71 -9.40
C ALA A 125 8.13 -13.10 -8.92
N SER A 126 7.25 -13.86 -8.28
CA SER A 126 7.59 -15.24 -7.86
C SER A 126 7.73 -16.19 -9.05
N ASN A 127 7.00 -15.90 -10.13
CA ASN A 127 7.04 -16.65 -11.39
C ASN A 127 8.18 -16.21 -12.33
N GLY A 128 8.93 -15.17 -11.99
CA GLY A 128 10.03 -14.62 -12.81
C GLY A 128 9.60 -13.78 -14.02
N GLU A 129 8.30 -13.63 -14.27
CA GLU A 129 7.76 -12.88 -15.42
C GLU A 129 7.18 -11.53 -14.99
N PHE A 130 6.21 -11.55 -14.07
CA PHE A 130 5.54 -10.36 -13.59
C PHE A 130 5.02 -10.52 -12.15
N VAL A 131 4.98 -9.42 -11.41
CA VAL A 131 4.41 -9.37 -10.07
C VAL A 131 2.92 -9.66 -10.17
N THR A 132 2.49 -10.77 -9.59
CA THR A 132 1.08 -11.13 -9.51
C THR A 132 0.39 -10.33 -8.40
N VAL A 133 -0.94 -10.28 -8.42
CA VAL A 133 -1.73 -9.77 -7.30
C VAL A 133 -1.39 -10.53 -6.02
N HIS A 134 -1.13 -11.83 -6.10
CA HIS A 134 -0.74 -12.62 -4.94
C HIS A 134 0.61 -12.21 -4.37
N ASP A 135 1.64 -12.10 -5.20
CA ASP A 135 2.98 -11.65 -4.80
C ASP A 135 2.90 -10.30 -4.10
N TYR A 136 2.14 -9.37 -4.69
CA TYR A 136 1.95 -8.03 -4.15
C TYR A 136 1.25 -8.04 -2.80
N VAL A 137 0.08 -8.66 -2.72
CA VAL A 137 -0.76 -8.66 -1.51
C VAL A 137 -0.05 -9.37 -0.34
N THR A 138 0.64 -10.48 -0.61
CA THR A 138 1.34 -11.25 0.43
C THR A 138 2.61 -10.57 0.94
N ALA A 139 3.27 -9.74 0.13
CA ALA A 139 4.42 -8.94 0.56
C ALA A 139 3.99 -7.63 1.25
N VAL A 140 3.06 -6.89 0.65
CA VAL A 140 2.67 -5.54 1.08
C VAL A 140 1.82 -5.56 2.34
N HIS A 141 0.93 -6.55 2.52
CA HIS A 141 0.07 -6.61 3.72
C HIS A 141 0.84 -6.70 5.05
N PRO A 142 1.72 -7.69 5.27
CA PRO A 142 2.47 -7.77 6.51
C PRO A 142 3.42 -6.57 6.69
N TRP A 143 3.96 -6.02 5.59
CA TRP A 143 4.80 -4.82 5.64
C TRP A 143 4.03 -3.61 6.17
N LEU A 144 2.84 -3.32 5.62
CA LEU A 144 1.98 -2.24 6.10
C LEU A 144 1.50 -2.48 7.53
N MET A 145 1.13 -3.72 7.88
CA MET A 145 0.71 -4.06 9.24
C MET A 145 1.83 -3.81 10.26
N GLY A 146 3.09 -4.03 9.89
CA GLY A 146 4.25 -3.72 10.72
C GLY A 146 4.53 -2.22 10.90
N GLN A 147 3.98 -1.37 10.02
CA GLN A 147 4.14 0.09 10.07
C GLN A 147 2.85 0.83 10.48
N ARG A 148 1.80 0.09 10.85
CA ARG A 148 0.45 0.62 11.02
C ARG A 148 0.35 1.80 11.99
N GLU A 149 1.01 1.72 13.14
CA GLU A 149 1.03 2.82 14.12
C GLU A 149 1.70 4.06 13.56
N GLN A 150 2.79 3.90 12.82
CA GLN A 150 3.52 5.00 12.20
C GLN A 150 2.72 5.64 11.05
N ILE A 151 1.98 4.84 10.28
CA ILE A 151 1.08 5.34 9.24
C ILE A 151 -0.02 6.22 9.86
N LEU A 152 -0.61 5.76 10.97
CA LEU A 152 -1.63 6.51 11.70
C LEU A 152 -1.07 7.83 12.25
N LYS A 153 0.14 7.82 12.83
CA LYS A 153 0.80 9.05 13.28
C LYS A 153 1.11 9.99 12.14
N ALA A 154 1.74 9.49 11.08
CA ALA A 154 2.13 10.27 9.90
C ALA A 154 0.93 11.00 9.27
N ARG A 155 -0.21 10.31 9.15
CA ARG A 155 -1.44 10.89 8.59
C ARG A 155 -1.99 12.04 9.46
N ASN A 156 -1.92 11.92 10.78
CA ASN A 156 -2.52 12.88 11.71
C ASN A 156 -1.55 13.96 12.20
N THR A 157 -0.25 13.85 11.92
CA THR A 157 0.78 14.83 12.39
C THR A 157 0.50 16.25 11.90
N ALA A 158 -0.17 16.44 10.76
CA ALA A 158 -0.51 17.78 10.29
C ALA A 158 -1.68 18.43 11.06
N GLU A 159 -2.47 17.64 11.79
CA GLU A 159 -3.69 18.08 12.45
C GLU A 159 -3.58 18.07 13.98
N ASP A 160 -2.84 17.10 14.55
CA ASP A 160 -2.69 16.90 15.99
C ASP A 160 -1.34 16.23 16.32
N ASP A 161 -0.42 17.00 16.90
CA ASP A 161 0.89 16.53 17.33
C ASP A 161 0.80 15.51 18.50
N ASP A 162 -0.29 15.54 19.27
CA ASP A 162 -0.54 14.66 20.42
C ASP A 162 -1.42 13.44 20.05
N TYR A 163 -1.62 13.17 18.76
CA TYR A 163 -2.46 12.06 18.31
C TYR A 163 -1.93 10.68 18.76
N GLU A 164 -2.71 9.99 19.58
CA GLU A 164 -2.49 8.60 19.97
C GLU A 164 -3.44 7.66 19.21
N PRO A 165 -2.93 6.71 18.40
CA PRO A 165 -3.80 5.78 17.67
C PRO A 165 -4.54 4.84 18.61
N GLU A 166 -5.87 4.73 18.47
CA GLU A 166 -6.73 3.86 19.26
C GLU A 166 -6.62 2.38 18.85
N GLY A 167 -5.99 2.10 17.70
CA GLY A 167 -5.67 0.77 17.19
C GLY A 167 -6.84 0.04 16.54
N ASN A 168 -8.05 0.56 16.66
CA ASN A 168 -9.28 0.04 16.05
C ASN A 168 -9.64 0.76 14.73
N GLU A 169 -8.87 1.76 14.29
CA GLU A 169 -9.19 2.57 13.12
C GLU A 169 -9.19 1.72 11.86
N ARG A 170 -10.32 1.64 11.16
CA ARG A 170 -10.37 0.83 9.95
C ARG A 170 -9.83 1.61 8.78
N LEU A 171 -8.64 1.20 8.34
CA LEU A 171 -7.96 1.79 7.20
C LEU A 171 -8.17 0.95 5.94
N LEU A 172 -8.42 1.62 4.83
CA LEU A 172 -8.50 1.02 3.50
C LEU A 172 -7.35 1.47 2.62
N LEU A 173 -6.85 0.54 1.82
CA LEU A 173 -5.72 0.80 0.93
C LEU A 173 -6.20 1.46 -0.36
N GLN A 174 -5.66 2.64 -0.66
CA GLN A 174 -5.86 3.32 -1.93
C GLN A 174 -4.79 2.86 -2.94
N LEU A 175 -5.17 1.96 -3.85
CA LEU A 175 -4.26 1.26 -4.76
C LEU A 175 -4.13 1.87 -6.16
N ASN A 176 -4.54 3.13 -6.37
CA ASN A 176 -4.57 3.74 -7.70
C ASN A 176 -3.20 3.68 -8.41
N ARG A 177 -2.12 3.83 -7.64
CA ARG A 177 -0.74 3.65 -8.09
C ARG A 177 -0.09 2.54 -7.26
N PRO A 178 0.18 1.36 -7.83
CA PRO A 178 0.70 0.24 -7.05
C PRO A 178 2.12 0.49 -6.50
N ALA A 179 2.87 1.46 -7.06
CA ALA A 179 4.16 1.91 -6.53
C ALA A 179 4.03 2.96 -5.39
N GLU A 180 2.91 3.68 -5.33
CA GLU A 180 2.66 4.80 -4.42
C GLU A 180 1.27 4.61 -3.81
N ILE A 181 1.22 3.91 -2.69
CA ILE A 181 -0.03 3.59 -2.01
C ILE A 181 -0.22 4.52 -0.82
N SER A 182 -1.47 4.75 -0.47
CA SER A 182 -1.84 5.46 0.74
C SER A 182 -2.96 4.70 1.44
N VAL A 183 -3.21 5.04 2.69
CA VAL A 183 -4.38 4.57 3.42
C VAL A 183 -5.36 5.71 3.64
N GLU A 184 -6.65 5.38 3.60
CA GLU A 184 -7.74 6.29 3.97
C GLU A 184 -8.60 5.63 5.06
N GLU A 185 -9.30 6.44 5.84
CA GLU A 185 -10.33 5.92 6.72
C GLU A 185 -11.46 5.26 5.92
N GLU A 186 -12.01 4.17 6.48
CA GLU A 186 -12.99 3.34 5.77
C GLU A 186 -14.21 4.12 5.29
N ASP A 187 -14.71 5.06 6.10
CA ASP A 187 -15.91 5.82 5.76
C ASP A 187 -15.64 6.87 4.68
N GLU A 188 -14.54 7.64 4.79
CA GLU A 188 -14.08 8.58 3.75
C GLU A 188 -13.85 7.88 2.41
N TRP A 189 -13.20 6.72 2.46
CA TRP A 189 -12.90 5.93 1.27
C TRP A 189 -14.19 5.42 0.62
N LYS A 190 -15.16 4.93 1.40
CA LYS A 190 -16.45 4.46 0.88
C LYS A 190 -17.24 5.57 0.22
N GLU A 191 -17.24 6.76 0.81
CA GLU A 191 -17.87 7.94 0.20
C GLU A 191 -17.21 8.30 -1.13
N SER A 192 -15.88 8.32 -1.15
CA SER A 192 -15.09 8.54 -2.36
C SER A 192 -15.36 7.50 -3.44
N LEU A 193 -15.41 6.21 -3.09
CA LEU A 193 -15.70 5.13 -4.04
C LEU A 193 -17.11 5.26 -4.61
N ARG A 194 -18.13 5.49 -3.77
CA ARG A 194 -19.52 5.72 -4.21
C ARG A 194 -19.64 6.95 -5.09
N TRP A 195 -18.90 8.01 -4.80
CA TRP A 195 -18.86 9.18 -5.65
C TRP A 195 -18.22 8.88 -7.00
N ARG A 196 -17.10 8.14 -7.06
CA ARG A 196 -16.45 7.75 -8.32
C ARG A 196 -17.35 6.85 -9.16
N PHE A 197 -18.02 5.89 -8.54
CA PHE A 197 -18.97 4.99 -9.22
C PHE A 197 -20.15 5.77 -9.81
N ARG A 198 -20.81 6.65 -9.03
CA ARG A 198 -21.93 7.47 -9.52
C ARG A 198 -21.57 8.38 -10.69
N ASN A 199 -20.30 8.81 -10.76
CA ASN A 199 -19.81 9.72 -11.79
C ASN A 199 -19.05 9.02 -12.93
N GLY A 200 -19.02 7.68 -12.98
CA GLY A 200 -18.35 6.92 -14.03
C GLY A 200 -16.83 7.09 -14.09
N ARG A 201 -16.17 7.28 -12.93
CA ARG A 201 -14.72 7.52 -12.79
C ARG A 201 -13.93 6.33 -12.23
N THR A 202 -14.48 5.13 -12.33
CA THR A 202 -13.88 3.86 -11.90
C THR A 202 -13.07 3.19 -13.00
#